data_AF-A0A814VTY6-F1
#
_entry.id   AF-A0A814VTY6-F1
#
_cell.length_a   1.000
_cell.length_b   1.000
_cell.length_c   1.000
_cell.angle_alpha   90.00
_cell.angle_beta   90.00
_cell.angle_gamma   90.00
#
_symmetry.space_group_name_H-M   'P 1'
#
loop_
_entity.id
_entity.type
_entity.pdbx_description
1 polymer ?
#
loop_
_entity_poly.entity_id
_entity_poly.type
_entity_poly.pdbx_seq_one_letter_code
_entity_poly.pdbx_strand_id
1 'polypeptide(L)'
;MSLYNAAGGCTAFRSWQGWLSLSTVNPGEGGLLVNPLLKYSTPYWLLRPFFTRNKTDGDWEIDTSSVWQGAVPGRGQEMNDSLHPELQPSTSMTSVPTVHPGDMVFWHCDTIHAVDAVHRGQSDSTVFYIPAAPLCQINVDYLVQQRDSFQRGIPPPDFPGGEGELHHVGRATPEDINTLEGRRAMGFEPFEIKSYMTPGEKEMVSKANTTLNL
;
A
#
# COMPACT_ATOMS: atom_id res chain seq x y z
N MET A 1 5.27 -9.65 -1.75
CA MET A 1 4.14 -10.30 -2.45
C MET A 1 4.26 -10.17 -3.98
N SER A 2 5.45 -10.36 -4.56
CA SER A 2 5.66 -10.21 -6.01
C SER A 2 6.21 -11.51 -6.60
N LEU A 3 5.45 -12.15 -7.49
CA LEU A 3 5.85 -13.39 -8.17
C LEU A 3 6.38 -13.15 -9.59
N TYR A 4 6.19 -11.94 -10.13
CA TYR A 4 6.42 -11.64 -11.54
C TYR A 4 7.52 -10.60 -11.78
N ASN A 5 8.20 -10.14 -10.71
CA ASN A 5 9.26 -9.13 -10.76
C ASN A 5 8.95 -7.94 -11.69
N ALA A 6 7.71 -7.45 -11.60
CA ALA A 6 7.20 -6.40 -12.47
C ALA A 6 7.34 -5.03 -11.81
N ALA A 7 7.51 -4.00 -12.62
CA ALA A 7 7.54 -2.61 -12.17
C ALA A 7 6.22 -2.23 -11.49
N GLY A 8 6.30 -1.47 -10.39
CA GLY A 8 5.13 -1.07 -9.60
C GLY A 8 4.64 -2.12 -8.60
N GLY A 9 5.35 -3.25 -8.45
CA GLY A 9 5.12 -4.21 -7.38
C GLY A 9 5.53 -3.65 -6.00
N CYS A 10 4.88 -4.14 -4.94
CA CYS A 10 5.27 -3.87 -3.56
C CYS A 10 5.74 -5.19 -2.91
N THR A 11 7.01 -5.23 -2.51
CA THR A 11 7.59 -6.42 -1.87
C THR A 11 7.26 -6.46 -0.38
N ALA A 12 7.08 -5.31 0.27
CA ALA A 12 6.64 -5.19 1.65
C ALA A 12 5.16 -5.59 1.87
N PHE A 13 4.87 -6.13 3.05
CA PHE A 13 3.52 -6.30 3.56
C PHE A 13 3.03 -5.07 4.31
N ARG A 14 1.93 -4.49 3.83
CA ARG A 14 1.26 -3.35 4.43
C ARG A 14 -0.12 -3.82 4.90
N SER A 15 -0.43 -3.68 6.18
CA SER A 15 -1.78 -3.95 6.68
C SER A 15 -2.73 -2.81 6.31
N TRP A 16 -2.20 -1.59 6.28
CA TRP A 16 -2.90 -0.39 5.83
C TRP A 16 -2.01 0.39 4.87
N GLN A 17 -2.60 0.83 3.78
CA GLN A 17 -2.04 1.93 3.01
C GLN A 17 -2.43 3.25 3.68
N GLY A 18 -1.65 4.30 3.47
CA GLY A 18 -1.97 5.58 4.05
C GLY A 18 -1.08 6.70 3.53
N TRP A 19 -1.53 7.92 3.78
CA TRP A 19 -0.77 9.12 3.48
C TRP A 19 -1.04 10.24 4.49
N LEU A 20 -0.07 11.14 4.60
CA LEU A 20 -0.13 12.41 5.35
C LEU A 20 -0.40 13.55 4.37
N SER A 21 -1.42 14.37 4.63
CA SER A 21 -1.73 15.54 3.80
C SER A 21 -0.72 16.66 4.02
N LEU A 22 -0.26 17.28 2.94
CA LEU A 22 0.55 18.51 2.95
C LEU A 22 -0.22 19.73 2.43
N SER A 23 -1.41 19.52 1.87
CA SER A 23 -2.30 20.57 1.39
C SER A 23 -3.73 20.37 1.89
N THR A 24 -4.58 21.39 1.72
CA THR A 24 -6.02 21.22 1.90
C THR A 24 -6.61 20.70 0.61
N VAL A 25 -7.36 19.60 0.66
CA VAL A 25 -7.96 18.95 -0.51
C VAL A 25 -9.41 18.60 -0.20
N ASN A 26 -10.35 19.16 -0.95
CA ASN A 26 -11.77 18.82 -0.86
C ASN A 26 -12.13 17.65 -1.80
N PRO A 27 -13.27 16.98 -1.59
CA PRO A 27 -13.80 16.02 -2.56
C PRO A 27 -13.87 16.59 -3.99
N GLY A 28 -13.35 15.86 -4.98
CA GLY A 28 -13.32 16.29 -6.38
C GLY A 28 -12.11 17.17 -6.75
N GLU A 29 -11.22 17.45 -5.80
CA GLU A 29 -9.98 18.19 -6.00
C GLU A 29 -8.77 17.27 -6.08
N GLY A 30 -8.84 16.18 -6.86
CA GLY A 30 -7.67 15.31 -7.05
C GLY A 30 -7.35 14.47 -5.81
N GLY A 31 -8.39 14.09 -5.05
CA GLY A 31 -8.27 13.36 -3.79
C GLY A 31 -8.45 11.85 -3.97
N LEU A 32 -8.39 11.13 -2.84
CA LEU A 32 -8.63 9.69 -2.77
C LEU A 32 -10.13 9.37 -2.80
N LEU A 33 -10.52 8.36 -3.57
CA LEU A 33 -11.79 7.67 -3.45
C LEU A 33 -11.56 6.26 -2.90
N VAL A 34 -12.47 5.79 -2.07
CA VAL A 34 -12.49 4.41 -1.55
C VAL A 34 -13.85 3.77 -1.78
N ASN A 35 -13.89 2.46 -1.97
CA ASN A 35 -15.11 1.69 -1.81
C ASN A 35 -15.24 1.30 -0.32
N PRO A 36 -16.16 1.88 0.45
CA PRO A 36 -16.23 1.65 1.89
C PRO A 36 -16.95 0.33 2.25
N LEU A 37 -17.03 -0.64 1.33
CA LEU A 37 -17.80 -1.87 1.46
C LEU A 37 -16.88 -3.10 1.58
N LEU A 38 -15.74 -2.98 2.28
CA LEU A 38 -14.69 -4.02 2.38
C LEU A 38 -15.23 -5.45 2.59
N LYS A 39 -16.18 -5.62 3.52
CA LYS A 39 -16.79 -6.92 3.84
C LYS A 39 -17.49 -7.59 2.64
N TYR A 40 -17.99 -6.79 1.70
CA TYR A 40 -18.73 -7.25 0.52
C TYR A 40 -17.85 -7.24 -0.73
N SER A 41 -17.01 -6.22 -0.90
CA SER A 41 -16.14 -6.09 -2.07
C SER A 41 -15.09 -7.19 -2.13
N THR A 42 -14.45 -7.52 -1.00
CA THR A 42 -13.38 -8.53 -0.95
C THR A 42 -13.84 -9.93 -1.39
N PRO A 43 -14.89 -10.53 -0.81
CA PRO A 43 -15.37 -11.82 -1.28
C PRO A 43 -15.90 -11.74 -2.72
N TYR A 44 -16.51 -10.62 -3.13
CA TYR A 44 -17.00 -10.47 -4.49
C TYR A 44 -15.86 -10.61 -5.51
N TRP A 45 -14.79 -9.82 -5.40
CA TRP A 45 -13.74 -9.85 -6.41
C TRP A 45 -12.89 -11.14 -6.34
N LEU A 46 -12.75 -11.76 -5.16
CA LEU A 46 -12.13 -13.08 -5.03
C LEU A 46 -12.93 -14.18 -5.73
N LEU A 47 -14.25 -14.10 -5.69
CA LEU A 47 -15.14 -15.09 -6.30
C LEU A 47 -15.46 -14.78 -7.77
N ARG A 48 -15.32 -13.52 -8.20
CA ARG A 48 -15.69 -13.05 -9.55
C ARG A 48 -15.15 -13.91 -10.70
N PRO A 49 -13.92 -14.46 -10.67
CA PRO A 49 -13.40 -15.36 -11.71
C PRO A 49 -14.15 -16.68 -11.87
N PHE A 50 -14.88 -17.12 -10.84
CA PHE A 50 -15.56 -18.42 -10.82
C PHE A 50 -17.05 -18.32 -11.15
N PHE A 51 -17.58 -17.11 -11.33
CA PHE A 51 -19.01 -16.90 -11.57
C PHE A 51 -19.22 -15.94 -12.75
N THR A 52 -20.14 -16.30 -13.64
CA THR A 52 -20.60 -15.44 -14.73
C THR A 52 -22.13 -15.35 -14.72
N ARG A 53 -22.67 -14.40 -15.48
CA ARG A 53 -24.10 -14.21 -15.66
C ARG A 53 -24.54 -14.94 -16.91
N ASN A 54 -25.53 -15.80 -16.78
CA ASN A 54 -26.18 -16.45 -17.91
C ASN A 54 -26.80 -15.38 -18.81
N LYS A 55 -26.56 -15.47 -20.11
CA LYS A 55 -26.98 -14.44 -21.09
C LYS A 55 -28.49 -14.42 -21.35
N THR A 56 -29.22 -15.46 -20.94
CA THR A 56 -30.64 -15.64 -21.23
C THR A 56 -31.52 -15.12 -20.10
N ASP A 57 -31.25 -15.54 -18.87
CA ASP A 57 -32.06 -15.22 -17.69
C ASP A 57 -31.34 -14.31 -16.68
N GLY A 58 -30.00 -14.16 -16.80
CA GLY A 58 -29.21 -13.35 -15.88
C GLY A 58 -28.86 -14.06 -14.56
N ASP A 59 -29.13 -15.37 -14.43
CA ASP A 59 -28.75 -16.13 -13.24
C ASP A 59 -27.24 -16.36 -13.17
N TRP A 60 -26.75 -16.60 -11.96
CA TRP A 60 -25.33 -16.92 -11.73
C TRP A 60 -25.04 -18.37 -12.13
N GLU A 61 -24.00 -18.56 -12.95
CA GLU A 61 -23.48 -19.87 -13.30
C GLU A 61 -21.97 -19.93 -13.05
N ILE A 62 -21.44 -21.15 -12.83
CA ILE A 62 -20.01 -21.36 -12.60
C ILE A 62 -19.26 -21.12 -13.90
N ASP A 63 -18.29 -20.20 -13.88
CA ASP A 63 -17.34 -20.00 -14.97
C ASP A 63 -16.18 -21.00 -14.81
N THR A 64 -15.94 -21.77 -15.87
CA THR A 64 -14.88 -22.79 -15.93
C THR A 64 -13.73 -22.37 -16.87
N SER A 65 -13.79 -21.13 -17.37
CA SER A 65 -12.72 -20.55 -18.18
C SER A 65 -11.51 -20.15 -17.32
N SER A 66 -10.44 -19.75 -17.98
CA SER A 66 -9.23 -19.21 -17.35
C SER A 66 -9.23 -17.67 -17.30
N VAL A 67 -10.40 -17.03 -17.40
CA VAL A 67 -10.51 -15.57 -17.39
C VAL A 67 -10.51 -15.04 -15.96
N TRP A 68 -9.53 -14.22 -15.63
CA TRP A 68 -9.45 -13.50 -14.36
C TRP A 68 -9.76 -12.02 -14.60
N GLN A 69 -10.96 -11.58 -14.25
CA GLN A 69 -11.45 -10.25 -14.60
C GLN A 69 -10.56 -9.18 -13.96
N GLY A 70 -9.85 -8.41 -14.79
CA GLY A 70 -8.99 -7.29 -14.36
C GLY A 70 -7.65 -7.71 -13.75
N ALA A 71 -7.36 -9.01 -13.66
CA ALA A 71 -6.08 -9.50 -13.17
C ALA A 71 -5.11 -9.73 -14.33
N VAL A 72 -3.99 -9.01 -14.33
CA VAL A 72 -2.90 -9.21 -15.29
C VAL A 72 -1.62 -9.48 -14.49
N PRO A 73 -0.91 -10.60 -14.74
CA PRO A 73 0.36 -10.88 -14.06
C PRO A 73 1.31 -9.69 -14.11
N GLY A 74 1.83 -9.30 -12.94
CA GLY A 74 2.73 -8.15 -12.81
C GLY A 74 2.04 -6.78 -12.78
N ARG A 75 0.71 -6.71 -12.70
CA ARG A 75 -0.05 -5.46 -12.52
C ARG A 75 -0.93 -5.51 -11.27
N GLY A 76 -1.35 -4.33 -10.81
CA GLY A 76 -2.42 -4.22 -9.83
C GLY A 76 -3.75 -4.75 -10.39
N GLN A 77 -4.62 -5.22 -9.50
CA GLN A 77 -5.96 -5.68 -9.85
C GLN A 77 -6.82 -4.50 -10.31
N GLU A 78 -7.35 -4.58 -11.53
CA GLU A 78 -8.24 -3.55 -12.07
C GLU A 78 -9.70 -3.85 -11.69
N MET A 79 -10.42 -2.81 -11.24
CA MET A 79 -11.85 -2.86 -10.93
C MET A 79 -12.58 -1.79 -11.75
N ASN A 80 -13.59 -2.17 -12.53
CA ASN A 80 -14.39 -1.25 -13.34
C ASN A 80 -15.80 -1.82 -13.56
N ASP A 81 -16.75 -0.98 -13.99
CA ASP A 81 -18.17 -1.40 -14.15
C ASP A 81 -18.37 -2.50 -15.21
N SER A 82 -17.47 -2.65 -16.18
CA SER A 82 -17.58 -3.68 -17.22
C SER A 82 -17.20 -5.06 -16.71
N LEU A 83 -16.13 -5.12 -15.92
CA LEU A 83 -15.58 -6.36 -15.38
C LEU A 83 -16.27 -6.77 -14.06
N HIS A 84 -16.71 -5.78 -13.29
CA HIS A 84 -17.24 -5.92 -11.93
C HIS A 84 -18.56 -5.15 -11.74
N PRO A 85 -19.61 -5.44 -12.54
CA PRO A 85 -20.83 -4.62 -12.57
C PRO A 85 -21.57 -4.58 -11.22
N GLU A 86 -21.55 -5.65 -10.42
CA GLU A 86 -22.20 -5.64 -9.11
C GLU A 86 -21.49 -4.79 -8.06
N LEU A 87 -20.21 -4.43 -8.26
CA LEU A 87 -19.55 -3.44 -7.39
C LEU A 87 -20.03 -2.02 -7.69
N GLN A 88 -20.54 -1.77 -8.90
CA GLN A 88 -20.89 -0.44 -9.40
C GLN A 88 -19.81 0.62 -9.08
N PRO A 89 -18.52 0.43 -9.46
CA PRO A 89 -17.46 1.37 -9.07
C PRO A 89 -17.74 2.84 -9.44
N SER A 90 -18.51 3.10 -10.50
CA SER A 90 -18.92 4.46 -10.86
C SER A 90 -19.79 5.17 -9.81
N THR A 91 -20.50 4.44 -8.94
CA THR A 91 -21.43 5.00 -7.95
C THR A 91 -21.14 4.58 -6.52
N SER A 92 -20.39 3.50 -6.30
CA SER A 92 -20.08 2.96 -4.97
C SER A 92 -18.77 3.48 -4.37
N MET A 93 -18.00 4.24 -5.15
CA MET A 93 -16.78 4.90 -4.71
C MET A 93 -17.12 6.22 -4.02
N THR A 94 -16.53 6.45 -2.86
CA THR A 94 -16.75 7.64 -2.03
C THR A 94 -15.45 8.38 -1.86
N SER A 95 -15.45 9.69 -2.14
CA SER A 95 -14.32 10.56 -1.82
C SER A 95 -14.07 10.59 -0.31
N VAL A 96 -12.80 10.62 0.08
CA VAL A 96 -12.43 10.98 1.45
C VAL A 96 -12.98 12.36 1.80
N PRO A 97 -13.27 12.66 3.08
CA PRO A 97 -13.68 14.01 3.48
C PRO A 97 -12.56 15.03 3.16
N THR A 98 -12.90 16.31 3.25
CA THR A 98 -11.88 17.37 3.17
C THR A 98 -10.76 17.08 4.17
N VAL A 99 -9.53 17.08 3.67
CA VAL A 99 -8.32 16.95 4.48
C VAL A 99 -7.56 18.26 4.53
N HIS A 100 -6.79 18.46 5.59
CA HIS A 100 -5.93 19.61 5.82
C HIS A 100 -4.49 19.16 6.08
N PRO A 101 -3.48 20.05 5.91
CA PRO A 101 -2.11 19.74 6.23
C PRO A 101 -1.98 19.16 7.65
N GLY A 102 -1.39 17.97 7.77
CA GLY A 102 -1.28 17.24 9.04
C GLY A 102 -2.27 16.10 9.22
N ASP A 103 -3.36 16.04 8.44
CA ASP A 103 -4.32 14.93 8.50
C ASP A 103 -3.71 13.66 7.89
N MET A 104 -4.02 12.51 8.49
CA MET A 104 -3.65 11.19 7.94
C MET A 104 -4.88 10.40 7.54
N VAL A 105 -4.82 9.81 6.36
CA VAL A 105 -5.86 8.91 5.83
C VAL A 105 -5.30 7.51 5.68
N PHE A 106 -6.02 6.51 6.18
CA PHE A 106 -5.67 5.10 6.09
C PHE A 106 -6.81 4.28 5.48
N TRP A 107 -6.45 3.28 4.67
CA TRP A 107 -7.38 2.27 4.16
C TRP A 107 -6.75 0.89 4.17
N HIS A 108 -7.58 -0.14 4.36
CA HIS A 108 -7.12 -1.52 4.46
C HIS A 108 -6.46 -1.95 3.14
N CYS A 109 -5.49 -2.86 3.18
CA CYS A 109 -4.77 -3.29 1.98
C CYS A 109 -5.67 -3.87 0.88
N ASP A 110 -6.81 -4.46 1.25
CA ASP A 110 -7.83 -4.98 0.33
C ASP A 110 -8.92 -3.97 -0.07
N THR A 111 -8.89 -2.74 0.46
CA THR A 111 -9.88 -1.71 0.09
C THR A 111 -9.64 -1.25 -1.35
N ILE A 112 -10.66 -1.39 -2.19
CA ILE A 112 -10.68 -0.80 -3.53
C ILE A 112 -10.60 0.71 -3.39
N HIS A 113 -9.67 1.33 -4.11
CA HIS A 113 -9.45 2.77 -4.07
C HIS A 113 -9.07 3.30 -5.45
N ALA A 114 -9.31 4.57 -5.65
CA ALA A 114 -8.98 5.31 -6.87
C ALA A 114 -8.60 6.74 -6.51
N VAL A 115 -8.09 7.49 -7.49
CA VAL A 115 -7.89 8.95 -7.37
C VAL A 115 -8.87 9.63 -8.31
N ASP A 116 -9.34 10.82 -7.95
CA ASP A 116 -10.15 11.65 -8.84
C ASP A 116 -9.48 11.77 -10.21
N ALA A 117 -10.21 11.42 -11.27
CA ALA A 117 -9.67 11.51 -12.63
C ALA A 117 -9.35 12.94 -13.08
N VAL A 118 -9.98 13.94 -12.43
CA VAL A 118 -9.79 15.37 -12.71
C VAL A 118 -9.66 16.12 -11.39
N HIS A 119 -8.57 16.87 -11.22
CA HIS A 119 -8.40 17.84 -10.14
C HIS A 119 -9.12 19.15 -10.52
N ARG A 120 -10.24 19.46 -9.85
CA ARG A 120 -11.00 20.71 -10.05
C ARG A 120 -10.66 21.82 -9.05
N GLY A 121 -9.69 21.57 -8.17
CA GLY A 121 -9.22 22.54 -7.19
C GLY A 121 -8.40 23.65 -7.84
N GLN A 122 -8.01 24.63 -7.02
CA GLN A 122 -7.19 25.78 -7.42
C GLN A 122 -5.75 25.70 -6.87
N SER A 123 -5.43 24.63 -6.14
CA SER A 123 -4.16 24.43 -5.45
C SER A 123 -3.75 22.97 -5.48
N ASP A 124 -2.45 22.72 -5.38
CA ASP A 124 -1.90 21.36 -5.46
C ASP A 124 -2.51 20.39 -4.44
N SER A 125 -2.75 19.16 -4.88
CA SER A 125 -3.07 18.01 -4.03
C SER A 125 -1.78 17.26 -3.72
N THR A 126 -1.20 17.51 -2.53
CA THR A 126 0.14 17.02 -2.16
C THR A 126 0.08 16.20 -0.89
N VAL A 127 0.68 15.00 -0.93
CA VAL A 127 0.70 14.06 0.20
C VAL A 127 2.06 13.35 0.32
N PHE A 128 2.37 12.84 1.52
CA PHE A 128 3.41 11.84 1.71
C PHE A 128 2.79 10.46 1.95
N TYR A 129 3.19 9.46 1.15
CA TYR A 129 2.74 8.08 1.36
C TYR A 129 3.49 7.43 2.54
N ILE A 130 2.74 7.08 3.59
CA ILE A 130 3.27 6.51 4.83
C ILE A 130 2.31 5.38 5.27
N PRO A 131 2.60 4.12 4.94
CA PRO A 131 1.72 2.99 5.27
C PRO A 131 1.92 2.48 6.70
N ALA A 132 1.05 1.58 7.14
CA ALA A 132 1.30 0.73 8.30
C ALA A 132 1.91 -0.61 7.84
N ALA A 133 3.19 -0.82 8.12
CA ALA A 133 3.91 -2.06 7.83
C ALA A 133 4.41 -2.70 9.14
N PRO A 134 3.76 -3.78 9.63
CA PRO A 134 4.11 -4.38 10.91
C PRO A 134 5.44 -5.15 10.85
N LEU A 135 6.07 -5.39 12.00
CA LEU A 135 7.27 -6.24 12.06
C LEU A 135 6.90 -7.70 11.76
N CYS A 136 7.35 -8.18 10.62
CA CYS A 136 7.23 -9.58 10.19
C CYS A 136 8.37 -9.91 9.22
N GLN A 137 8.63 -11.19 8.96
CA GLN A 137 9.80 -11.63 8.19
C GLN A 137 9.92 -10.91 6.83
N ILE A 138 8.84 -10.86 6.05
CA ILE A 138 8.84 -10.19 4.73
C ILE A 138 9.20 -8.71 4.81
N ASN A 139 8.82 -8.03 5.90
CA ASN A 139 9.13 -6.62 6.10
C ASN A 139 10.54 -6.40 6.62
N VAL A 140 11.08 -7.34 7.41
CA VAL A 140 12.49 -7.31 7.83
C VAL A 140 13.41 -7.47 6.62
N ASP A 141 13.08 -8.41 5.72
CA ASP A 141 13.86 -8.65 4.50
C ASP A 141 13.89 -7.40 3.59
N TYR A 142 12.78 -6.66 3.53
CA TYR A 142 12.71 -5.37 2.84
C TYR A 142 13.49 -4.28 3.59
N LEU A 143 13.39 -4.23 4.92
CA LEU A 143 14.03 -3.22 5.76
C LEU A 143 15.56 -3.24 5.62
N VAL A 144 16.18 -4.41 5.45
CA VAL A 144 17.61 -4.54 5.16
C VAL A 144 17.99 -3.74 3.90
N GLN A 145 17.22 -3.90 2.82
CA GLN A 145 17.47 -3.23 1.54
C GLN A 145 17.11 -1.74 1.58
N GLN A 146 16.02 -1.39 2.28
CA GLN A 146 15.64 0.00 2.50
C GLN A 146 16.72 0.76 3.28
N ARG A 147 17.30 0.13 4.32
CA ARG A 147 18.39 0.71 5.12
C ARG A 147 19.62 1.01 4.25
N ASP A 148 20.06 0.06 3.42
CA ASP A 148 21.18 0.26 2.47
C ASP A 148 20.87 1.39 1.48
N SER A 149 19.69 1.37 0.88
CA SER A 149 19.25 2.36 -0.11
C SER A 149 19.22 3.76 0.49
N PHE A 150 18.71 3.92 1.72
CA PHE A 150 18.67 5.19 2.43
C PHE A 150 20.07 5.73 2.75
N GLN A 151 20.99 4.89 3.22
CA GLN A 151 22.38 5.30 3.49
C GLN A 151 23.07 5.80 2.21
N ARG A 152 22.83 5.11 1.09
CA ARG A 152 23.36 5.44 -0.23
C ARG A 152 22.61 6.61 -0.89
N GLY A 153 21.39 6.92 -0.47
CA GLY A 153 20.52 7.91 -1.10
C GLY A 153 20.00 7.52 -2.49
N ILE A 154 19.90 6.23 -2.77
CA ILE A 154 19.32 5.72 -4.02
C ILE A 154 17.87 5.30 -3.80
N PRO A 155 17.05 5.16 -4.87
CA PRO A 155 15.68 4.71 -4.73
C PRO A 155 15.59 3.33 -4.06
N PRO A 156 14.61 3.09 -3.17
CA PRO A 156 14.36 1.77 -2.60
C PRO A 156 14.03 0.73 -3.70
N PRO A 157 14.20 -0.59 -3.43
CA PRO A 157 14.21 -1.63 -4.46
C PRO A 157 12.89 -1.83 -5.23
N ASP A 158 11.76 -1.39 -4.67
CA ASP A 158 10.44 -1.47 -5.34
C ASP A 158 10.21 -0.36 -6.38
N PHE A 159 11.02 0.69 -6.36
CA PHE A 159 10.90 1.84 -7.24
C PHE A 159 11.86 1.72 -8.43
N PRO A 160 11.60 2.43 -9.55
CA PRO A 160 12.56 2.53 -10.64
C PRO A 160 13.94 2.96 -10.11
N GLY A 161 14.96 2.17 -10.43
CA GLY A 161 16.33 2.42 -9.97
C GLY A 161 16.96 3.67 -10.58
N GLY A 162 18.21 3.94 -10.20
CA GLY A 162 18.98 5.11 -10.64
C GLY A 162 19.74 5.74 -9.48
N GLU A 163 20.25 6.95 -9.69
CA GLU A 163 21.00 7.68 -8.65
C GLU A 163 20.06 8.31 -7.61
N GLY A 164 18.78 8.52 -7.93
CA GLY A 164 17.78 9.07 -7.03
C GLY A 164 18.26 10.38 -6.38
N GLU A 165 18.39 10.36 -5.07
CA GLU A 165 18.74 11.53 -4.26
C GLU A 165 20.23 11.59 -3.90
N LEU A 166 21.07 10.70 -4.44
CA LEU A 166 22.48 10.51 -4.08
C LEU A 166 23.28 11.82 -4.06
N HIS A 167 23.02 12.72 -5.02
CA HIS A 167 23.75 13.97 -5.19
C HIS A 167 23.00 15.23 -4.69
N HIS A 168 21.83 15.06 -4.05
CA HIS A 168 21.04 16.20 -3.59
C HIS A 168 21.63 16.83 -2.34
N VAL A 169 21.71 18.16 -2.34
CA VAL A 169 22.07 18.94 -1.16
C VAL A 169 20.90 18.94 -0.18
N GLY A 170 21.18 18.71 1.11
CA GLY A 170 20.15 18.70 2.16
C GLY A 170 19.33 17.40 2.23
N ARG A 171 19.75 16.33 1.55
CA ARG A 171 19.17 14.99 1.71
C ARG A 171 19.28 14.54 3.17
N ALA A 172 18.21 13.93 3.69
CA ALA A 172 18.24 13.30 5.00
C ALA A 172 19.24 12.13 5.06
N THR A 173 19.76 11.90 6.25
CA THR A 173 20.80 10.93 6.59
C THR A 173 20.43 10.19 7.89
N PRO A 174 21.09 9.07 8.23
CA PRO A 174 20.85 8.38 9.50
C PRO A 174 21.03 9.27 10.74
N GLU A 175 21.83 10.34 10.64
CA GLU A 175 22.06 11.33 11.68
C GLU A 175 20.84 12.23 11.93
N ASP A 176 19.94 12.39 10.95
CA ASP A 176 18.72 13.18 11.09
C ASP A 176 17.60 12.43 11.85
N ILE A 177 17.80 11.13 12.11
CA ILE A 177 16.84 10.30 12.86
C ILE A 177 17.10 10.44 14.36
N ASN A 178 16.44 11.43 14.96
CA ASN A 178 16.68 11.85 16.34
C ASN A 178 15.93 11.02 17.41
N THR A 179 15.12 10.04 17.03
CA THR A 179 14.34 9.20 17.96
C THR A 179 14.77 7.74 17.89
N LEU A 180 14.74 7.06 19.04
CA LEU A 180 15.05 5.63 19.10
C LEU A 180 14.05 4.81 18.28
N GLU A 181 12.78 5.20 18.30
CA GLU A 181 11.70 4.57 17.53
C GLU A 181 11.92 4.72 16.03
N GLY A 182 12.32 5.90 15.56
CA GLY A 182 12.64 6.14 14.15
C GLY A 182 13.85 5.32 13.72
N ARG A 183 14.89 5.26 14.56
CA ARG A 183 16.09 4.47 14.27
C ARG A 183 15.78 2.98 14.20
N ARG A 184 14.93 2.46 15.09
CA ARG A 184 14.42 1.07 15.03
C ARG A 184 13.60 0.82 13.76
N ALA A 185 12.67 1.72 13.43
CA ALA A 185 11.84 1.62 12.23
C ALA A 185 12.65 1.63 10.92
N MET A 186 13.83 2.27 10.93
CA MET A 186 14.78 2.31 9.81
C MET A 186 15.90 1.25 9.91
N GLY A 187 15.84 0.36 10.91
CA GLY A 187 16.78 -0.75 11.07
C GLY A 187 18.19 -0.33 11.53
N PHE A 188 18.34 0.82 12.18
CA PHE A 188 19.62 1.31 12.73
C PHE A 188 19.83 0.97 14.21
N GLU A 189 18.79 0.49 14.91
CA GLU A 189 18.85 0.13 16.33
C GLU A 189 18.05 -1.16 16.57
N PRO A 190 18.44 -2.01 17.53
CA PRO A 190 17.75 -3.26 17.80
C PRO A 190 16.33 -3.01 18.32
N PHE A 191 15.41 -3.86 17.89
CA PHE A 191 14.06 -3.94 18.43
C PHE A 191 14.12 -4.51 19.85
N GLU A 192 13.28 -3.96 20.73
CA GLU A 192 13.22 -4.35 22.14
C GLU A 192 12.27 -5.52 22.37
N ILE A 193 12.73 -6.52 23.13
CA ILE A 193 11.86 -7.58 23.64
C ILE A 193 11.22 -7.10 24.94
N LYS A 194 9.88 -7.00 24.95
CA LYS A 194 9.11 -6.57 26.12
C LYS A 194 8.48 -7.75 26.84
N SER A 195 8.27 -7.62 28.15
CA SER A 195 7.77 -8.70 29.01
C SER A 195 6.38 -9.19 28.59
N TYR A 196 5.50 -8.27 28.18
CA TYR A 196 4.12 -8.53 27.76
C TYR A 196 3.98 -9.19 26.38
N MET A 197 5.06 -9.28 25.60
CA MET A 197 5.01 -9.88 24.26
C MET A 197 4.74 -11.38 24.33
N THR A 198 3.92 -11.85 23.40
CA THR A 198 3.68 -13.27 23.12
C THR A 198 4.96 -13.98 22.67
N PRO A 199 5.04 -15.32 22.76
CA PRO A 199 6.19 -16.06 22.25
C PRO A 199 6.53 -15.75 20.78
N GLY A 200 5.51 -15.63 19.92
CA GLY A 200 5.71 -15.33 18.49
C GLY A 200 6.26 -13.92 18.24
N GLU A 201 5.80 -12.91 18.99
CA GLU A 201 6.37 -11.55 18.90
C GLU A 201 7.83 -11.53 19.35
N LYS A 202 8.18 -12.22 20.45
CA LYS A 202 9.56 -12.31 20.94
C LYS A 202 10.48 -13.00 19.93
N GLU A 203 10.00 -14.06 19.31
CA GLU A 203 10.71 -14.77 18.25
C GLU A 203 10.93 -13.86 17.03
N MET A 204 9.89 -13.14 16.60
CA MET A 204 10.00 -12.22 15.45
C MET A 204 10.97 -11.07 15.73
N VAL A 205 10.95 -10.48 16.93
CA VAL A 205 11.92 -9.46 17.34
C VAL A 205 13.35 -10.01 17.31
N SER A 206 13.57 -11.21 17.85
CA SER A 206 14.89 -11.86 17.86
C SER A 206 15.41 -12.12 16.44
N LYS A 207 14.53 -12.62 15.55
CA LYS A 207 14.84 -12.83 14.13
C LYS A 207 15.14 -11.52 13.41
N ALA A 208 14.39 -10.47 13.69
CA ALA A 208 14.60 -9.16 13.10
C ALA A 208 15.99 -8.60 13.44
N ASN A 209 16.37 -8.62 14.72
CA ASN A 209 17.68 -8.16 15.17
C ASN A 209 18.81 -8.98 14.54
N THR A 210 18.67 -10.31 14.51
CA THR A 210 19.64 -11.21 13.83
C THR A 210 19.79 -10.85 12.35
N THR A 211 18.68 -10.67 11.63
CA THR A 211 18.69 -10.39 10.19
C THR A 211 19.29 -9.01 9.87
N LEU A 212 19.08 -8.03 10.76
CA LEU A 212 19.61 -6.67 10.62
C LEU A 212 21.08 -6.54 11.09
N ASN A 213 21.64 -7.60 11.69
CA ASN A 213 22.94 -7.62 12.39
C ASN A 213 23.01 -6.59 13.53
N LEU A 214 22.01 -6.60 14.42
CA LEU A 214 21.86 -5.70 15.58
C LEU A 214 21.77 -6.47 16.90
#